data_AF-A0A930R2U9-F1
#
_entry.id   AF-A0A930R2U9-F1
#
_cell.length_a   1.000
_cell.length_b   1.000
_cell.length_c   1.000
_cell.angle_alpha   90.00
_cell.angle_beta   90.00
_cell.angle_gamma   90.00
#
_symmetry.space_group_name_H-M   'P 1'
#
loop_
_entity.id
_entity.type
_entity.pdbx_description
1 polymer ?
#
loop_
_entity_poly.entity_id
_entity_poly.type
_entity_poly.pdbx_seq_one_letter_code
_entity_poly.pdbx_strand_id
1 'polypeptide(L)'
;MKTYRILSCAADLLLRLLHGLALAEEERALLRACVVRHVEVCGDTWEIVVGTQTVMDDALIERIAAQVAANYQLSQVLIQQNLVALAPAVAPLWEQIVRDAAAGDAVLYHTLLQADYAVDGNVIRISAPGAFGAELFAQSSTAG
;
A
#
# COMPACT_ATOMS: atom_id res chain seq x y z
N MET A 1 -30.52 -2.47 -10.23
CA MET A 1 -29.26 -2.62 -11.00
C MET A 1 -28.32 -3.49 -10.17
N LYS A 2 -27.49 -4.34 -10.79
CA LYS A 2 -26.54 -5.18 -10.04
C LYS A 2 -25.24 -4.42 -9.83
N THR A 3 -24.71 -4.44 -8.61
CA THR A 3 -23.38 -3.92 -8.26
C THR A 3 -22.41 -5.09 -8.19
N TYR A 4 -21.24 -4.93 -8.81
CA TYR A 4 -20.16 -5.92 -8.76
C TYR A 4 -18.99 -5.33 -7.98
N ARG A 5 -18.35 -6.14 -7.15
CA ARG A 5 -17.11 -5.78 -6.46
C ARG A 5 -15.94 -6.53 -7.08
N ILE A 6 -15.02 -5.77 -7.68
CA ILE A 6 -13.83 -6.30 -8.34
C ILE A 6 -12.65 -6.11 -7.40
N LEU A 7 -11.98 -7.21 -7.05
CA LEU A 7 -10.74 -7.18 -6.26
C LEU A 7 -9.54 -7.05 -7.20
N SER A 8 -8.61 -6.15 -6.89
CA SER A 8 -7.36 -6.02 -7.62
C SER A 8 -6.23 -6.74 -6.89
N CYS A 9 -5.43 -7.47 -7.65
CA CYS A 9 -4.15 -8.02 -7.20
C CYS A 9 -2.94 -7.27 -7.81
N ALA A 10 -3.18 -6.28 -8.68
CA ALA A 10 -2.13 -5.57 -9.40
C ALA A 10 -1.71 -4.29 -8.64
N ALA A 11 -0.45 -4.23 -8.24
CA ALA A 11 0.11 -3.13 -7.45
C ALA A 11 0.08 -1.78 -8.18
N ASP A 12 0.16 -1.78 -9.51
CA ASP A 12 0.19 -0.59 -10.36
C ASP A 12 -1.17 -0.26 -11.01
N LEU A 13 -2.26 -0.91 -10.59
CA LEU A 13 -3.58 -0.74 -11.21
C LEU A 13 -4.01 0.74 -11.25
N LEU A 14 -3.80 1.49 -10.18
CA LEU A 14 -4.23 2.90 -10.13
C LEU A 14 -3.58 3.71 -11.25
N LEU A 15 -2.26 3.57 -11.46
CA LEU A 15 -1.55 4.25 -12.53
C LEU A 15 -1.98 3.78 -13.92
N ARG A 16 -2.35 2.50 -14.08
CA ARG A 16 -2.91 1.99 -15.34
C ARG A 16 -4.25 2.63 -15.67
N LEU A 17 -5.14 2.76 -14.67
CA LEU A 17 -6.44 3.43 -14.85
C LEU A 17 -6.27 4.90 -15.25
N LEU A 18 -5.20 5.54 -14.77
CA LEU A 18 -4.86 6.94 -15.00
C LEU A 18 -3.98 7.20 -16.23
N HIS A 19 -3.93 6.25 -17.17
CA HIS A 19 -3.21 6.45 -18.41
C HIS A 19 -3.61 7.78 -19.08
N GLY A 20 -2.61 8.60 -19.42
CA GLY A 20 -2.81 9.92 -20.05
C GLY A 20 -2.93 11.10 -19.08
N LEU A 21 -3.04 10.88 -17.77
CA LEU A 21 -3.04 11.98 -16.80
C LEU A 21 -1.63 12.60 -16.70
N ALA A 22 -1.54 13.92 -16.93
CA ALA A 22 -0.33 14.67 -16.62
C ALA A 22 -0.15 14.76 -15.10
N LEU A 23 0.95 14.21 -14.58
CA LEU A 23 1.26 14.15 -13.15
C LEU A 23 2.63 14.79 -12.89
N ALA A 24 2.68 15.68 -11.89
CA ALA A 24 3.93 16.12 -11.29
C ALA A 24 4.70 14.93 -10.68
N GLU A 25 5.99 15.10 -10.39
CA GLU A 25 6.80 14.00 -9.84
C GLU A 25 6.28 13.59 -8.45
N GLU A 26 5.88 14.57 -7.64
CA GLU A 26 5.34 14.39 -6.30
C GLU A 26 4.00 13.64 -6.35
N GLU A 27 3.09 14.03 -7.23
CA GLU A 27 1.81 13.35 -7.44
C GLU A 27 2.03 11.90 -7.90
N ARG A 28 3.00 11.69 -8.79
CA ARG A 28 3.34 10.35 -9.28
C ARG A 28 3.92 9.48 -8.18
N ALA A 29 4.79 10.02 -7.33
CA ALA A 29 5.33 9.33 -6.17
C ALA A 29 4.22 8.94 -5.19
N LEU A 30 3.30 9.87 -4.89
CA LEU A 30 2.13 9.62 -4.05
C LEU A 30 1.25 8.49 -4.60
N LEU A 31 0.92 8.53 -5.89
CA LEU A 31 0.05 7.52 -6.52
C LEU A 31 0.72 6.15 -6.65
N ARG A 32 2.06 6.09 -6.73
CA ARG A 32 2.81 4.81 -6.66
C ARG A 32 2.72 4.15 -5.29
N ALA A 33 2.60 4.93 -4.23
CA ALA A 33 2.44 4.41 -2.87
C ALA A 33 1.00 3.96 -2.57
N CYS A 34 0.05 4.28 -3.45
CA CYS A 34 -1.36 3.94 -3.30
C CYS A 34 -1.67 2.53 -3.82
N VAL A 35 -2.65 1.86 -3.20
CA VAL A 35 -3.09 0.52 -3.62
C VAL A 35 -4.60 0.52 -3.85
N VAL A 36 -5.05 0.07 -5.03
CA VAL A 36 -6.49 -0.15 -5.26
C VAL A 36 -6.94 -1.37 -4.48
N ARG A 37 -7.80 -1.18 -3.47
CA ARG A 37 -8.33 -2.27 -2.65
C ARG A 37 -9.44 -3.02 -3.36
N HIS A 38 -10.36 -2.27 -3.97
CA HIS A 38 -11.42 -2.81 -4.81
C HIS A 38 -12.04 -1.70 -5.64
N VAL A 39 -12.79 -2.12 -6.66
CA VAL A 39 -13.65 -1.25 -7.46
C VAL A 39 -15.07 -1.77 -7.37
N GLU A 40 -16.02 -0.92 -6.99
CA GLU A 40 -17.44 -1.21 -7.10
C GLU A 40 -17.96 -0.67 -8.44
N VAL A 41 -18.59 -1.55 -9.22
CA VAL A 41 -19.08 -1.26 -10.56
C VAL A 41 -20.60 -1.38 -10.56
N CYS A 42 -21.28 -0.27 -10.84
CA CYS A 42 -22.72 -0.20 -10.99
C CYS A 42 -23.03 0.46 -12.34
N GLY A 43 -23.18 -0.35 -13.39
CA GLY A 43 -23.44 0.16 -14.74
C GLY A 43 -22.25 1.00 -15.25
N ASP A 44 -22.51 2.27 -15.55
CA ASP A 44 -21.50 3.24 -16.00
C ASP A 44 -20.96 4.12 -14.87
N THR A 45 -21.26 3.79 -13.60
CA THR A 45 -20.72 4.44 -12.41
C THR A 45 -19.77 3.51 -11.67
N TRP A 46 -18.56 4.01 -11.40
CA TRP A 46 -17.55 3.27 -10.65
C TRP A 46 -17.21 3.97 -9.34
N GLU A 47 -16.95 3.19 -8.30
CA GLU A 47 -16.35 3.65 -7.06
C GLU A 47 -15.05 2.91 -6.83
N ILE A 48 -13.94 3.64 -6.76
CA ILE A 48 -12.60 3.09 -6.61
C ILE A 48 -12.13 3.37 -5.18
N VAL A 49 -11.92 2.30 -4.42
CA VAL A 49 -11.42 2.41 -3.05
C VAL A 49 -9.91 2.25 -3.06
N VAL A 50 -9.21 3.32 -2.71
CA VAL A 50 -7.75 3.41 -2.73
C VAL A 50 -7.23 3.45 -1.30
N GLY A 51 -6.35 2.51 -0.95
CA GLY A 51 -5.55 2.58 0.27
C GLY A 51 -4.44 3.61 0.11
N THR A 52 -4.41 4.61 0.99
CA THR A 52 -3.41 5.67 0.99
C THR A 52 -2.74 5.79 2.35
N GLN A 53 -1.52 6.34 2.38
CA GLN A 53 -0.78 6.65 3.62
C GLN A 53 -0.78 8.15 3.92
N THR A 54 -0.94 8.95 2.87
CA THR A 54 -1.08 10.40 2.93
C THR A 54 -2.39 10.76 2.26
N VAL A 55 -3.06 11.78 2.78
CA VAL A 55 -4.28 12.30 2.19
C VAL A 55 -3.93 12.91 0.83
N MET A 56 -4.54 12.42 -0.24
CA MET A 56 -4.59 13.11 -1.52
C MET A 56 -5.52 14.31 -1.37
N ASP A 57 -5.12 15.45 -1.91
CA ASP A 57 -5.97 16.63 -1.95
C ASP A 57 -7.15 16.44 -2.91
N ASP A 58 -8.22 17.22 -2.67
CA ASP A 58 -9.47 17.09 -3.43
C ASP A 58 -9.28 17.39 -4.92
N ALA A 59 -8.36 18.30 -5.30
CA ALA A 59 -8.12 18.63 -6.69
C ALA A 59 -7.45 17.47 -7.46
N LEU A 60 -6.53 16.75 -6.82
CA LEU A 60 -5.95 15.53 -7.35
C LEU A 60 -7.01 14.43 -7.47
N ILE A 61 -7.86 14.26 -6.46
CA ILE A 61 -8.96 13.29 -6.49
C ILE A 61 -9.91 13.55 -7.67
N GLU A 62 -10.33 14.81 -7.86
CA GLU A 62 -11.22 15.21 -8.95
C GLU A 62 -10.58 14.94 -10.32
N ARG A 63 -9.29 15.27 -10.48
CA ARG A 63 -8.53 14.99 -11.72
C ARG A 63 -8.44 13.50 -12.01
N ILE A 64 -8.18 12.68 -10.99
CA ILE A 64 -8.12 11.21 -11.09
C ILE A 64 -9.48 10.67 -11.52
N ALA A 65 -10.56 11.07 -10.85
CA ALA A 65 -11.91 10.66 -11.17
C ALA A 65 -12.28 11.03 -12.62
N ALA A 66 -12.03 12.28 -13.01
CA ALA A 66 -12.29 12.76 -14.36
C ALA A 66 -11.49 12.00 -15.42
N GLN A 67 -10.21 11.71 -15.17
CA GLN A 67 -9.39 10.94 -16.10
C GLN A 67 -9.93 9.52 -16.29
N VAL A 68 -10.26 8.82 -15.20
CA VAL A 68 -10.80 7.46 -15.30
C VAL A 68 -12.15 7.48 -16.02
N ALA A 69 -13.02 8.45 -15.71
CA ALA A 69 -14.30 8.58 -16.39
C ALA A 69 -14.12 8.76 -17.91
N ALA A 70 -13.17 9.60 -18.33
CA ALA A 70 -12.85 9.82 -19.73
C ALA A 70 -12.28 8.56 -20.40
N ASN A 71 -11.34 7.87 -19.74
CA ASN A 71 -10.65 6.69 -20.25
C ASN A 71 -11.62 5.52 -20.54
N TYR A 72 -12.65 5.36 -19.70
CA TYR A 72 -13.57 4.22 -19.74
C TYR A 72 -15.02 4.61 -20.12
N GLN A 73 -15.25 5.84 -20.56
CA GLN A 73 -16.57 6.37 -20.97
C GLN A 73 -17.64 6.18 -19.89
N LEU A 74 -17.27 6.46 -18.64
CA LEU A 74 -18.13 6.33 -17.47
C LEU A 74 -18.90 7.63 -17.22
N SER A 75 -20.13 7.52 -16.72
CA SER A 75 -20.94 8.69 -16.33
C SER A 75 -20.39 9.34 -15.07
N GLN A 76 -19.82 8.54 -14.16
CA GLN A 76 -19.27 8.99 -12.89
C GLN A 76 -18.19 8.03 -12.38
N VAL A 77 -17.16 8.61 -11.78
CA VAL A 77 -16.17 7.89 -10.97
C VAL A 77 -16.06 8.57 -9.62
N LEU A 78 -16.13 7.80 -8.55
CA LEU A 78 -15.88 8.24 -7.18
C LEU A 78 -14.59 7.61 -6.68
N ILE A 79 -13.72 8.41 -6.06
CA ILE A 79 -12.51 7.90 -5.41
C ILE A 79 -12.70 7.98 -3.91
N GLN A 80 -12.70 6.82 -3.26
CA GLN A 80 -12.69 6.76 -1.80
C GLN A 80 -11.28 6.53 -1.30
N GLN A 81 -10.80 7.45 -0.47
CA GLN A 81 -9.54 7.29 0.23
C GLN A 81 -9.75 6.48 1.51
N ASN A 82 -8.97 5.42 1.66
CA ASN A 82 -8.89 4.65 2.88
C ASN A 82 -7.50 4.86 3.48
N LEU A 83 -7.40 5.83 4.39
CA LEU A 83 -6.14 6.16 5.05
C LEU A 83 -5.74 5.01 5.98
N VAL A 84 -4.63 4.35 5.66
CA VAL A 84 -4.11 3.24 6.46
C VAL A 84 -2.97 3.76 7.31
N ALA A 85 -3.25 3.99 8.59
CA ALA A 85 -2.20 4.16 9.57
C ALA A 85 -1.60 2.77 9.88
N LEU A 86 -0.53 2.38 9.17
CA LEU A 86 0.10 1.08 9.39
C LEU A 86 0.75 0.99 10.77
N ALA A 87 1.31 2.09 11.28
CA ALA A 87 1.95 2.13 12.61
C ALA A 87 1.07 1.60 13.76
N PRO A 88 -0.18 2.09 13.97
CA PRO A 88 -1.06 1.54 15.00
C PRO A 88 -1.56 0.12 14.71
N ALA A 89 -1.52 -0.34 13.45
CA ALA A 89 -1.90 -1.70 13.08
C ALA A 89 -0.76 -2.73 13.28
N VAL A 90 0.50 -2.30 13.21
CA VAL A 90 1.67 -3.17 13.40
C VAL A 90 1.87 -3.53 14.86
N ALA A 91 1.73 -2.58 15.78
CA ALA A 91 1.96 -2.80 17.21
C ALA A 91 1.26 -4.05 17.79
N PRO A 92 -0.06 -4.29 17.57
CA PRO A 92 -0.73 -5.49 18.07
C PRO A 92 -0.34 -6.80 17.35
N LEU A 93 0.24 -6.72 16.15
CA LEU A 93 0.60 -7.87 15.32
C LEU A 93 2.10 -8.17 15.31
N TRP A 94 2.92 -7.38 16.00
CA TRP A 94 4.38 -7.40 15.87
C TRP A 94 4.98 -8.77 16.12
N GLU A 95 4.58 -9.44 17.20
CA GLU A 95 5.10 -10.78 17.52
C GLU A 95 4.80 -11.81 16.41
N GLN A 96 3.60 -11.74 15.82
CA GLN A 96 3.23 -12.63 14.73
C GLN A 96 4.05 -12.33 13.46
N ILE A 97 4.21 -11.05 13.11
CA ILE A 97 5.03 -10.62 11.97
C ILE A 97 6.47 -11.13 12.12
N VAL A 98 7.05 -10.98 13.32
CA VAL A 98 8.41 -11.46 13.63
C VAL A 98 8.51 -12.98 13.55
N ARG A 99 7.50 -13.70 14.04
CA ARG A 99 7.44 -15.16 13.97
C ARG A 99 7.43 -15.67 12.53
N ASP A 100 6.60 -15.07 11.70
CA ASP A 100 6.48 -15.43 10.28
C ASP A 100 7.78 -15.10 9.52
N ALA A 101 8.37 -13.93 9.79
CA ALA A 101 9.64 -13.51 9.18
C ALA A 101 10.84 -14.38 9.60
N ALA A 102 10.84 -14.90 10.83
CA ALA A 102 11.90 -15.77 11.31
C ALA A 102 11.87 -17.17 10.70
N ALA A 103 10.75 -17.59 10.09
CA ALA A 103 10.60 -18.88 9.41
C ALA A 103 11.08 -20.10 10.25
N GLY A 104 10.94 -20.03 11.58
CA GLY A 104 11.38 -21.07 12.53
C GLY A 104 12.80 -20.93 13.07
N ASP A 105 13.59 -19.95 12.62
CA ASP A 105 14.89 -19.61 13.22
C ASP A 105 14.70 -18.89 14.57
N ALA A 106 15.02 -19.59 15.66
CA ALA A 106 14.86 -19.06 17.02
C ALA A 106 15.79 -17.87 17.32
N VAL A 107 16.99 -17.82 16.74
CA VAL A 107 17.95 -16.73 16.95
C VAL A 107 17.47 -15.48 16.21
N LEU A 108 17.02 -15.63 14.97
CA LEU A 108 16.42 -14.55 14.19
C LEU A 108 15.13 -14.04 14.84
N TYR A 109 14.28 -14.93 15.34
CA TYR A 109 13.07 -14.58 16.07
C TYR A 109 13.36 -13.68 17.29
N HIS A 110 14.25 -14.11 18.17
CA HIS A 110 14.58 -13.33 19.37
C HIS A 110 15.28 -12.01 19.03
N THR A 111 16.10 -11.99 17.99
CA THR A 111 16.79 -10.77 17.54
C THR A 111 15.80 -9.75 16.97
N LEU A 112 14.87 -10.18 16.12
CA LEU A 112 13.82 -9.34 15.54
C LEU A 112 12.83 -8.84 16.61
N LEU A 113 12.49 -9.66 17.60
CA LEU A 113 11.54 -9.29 18.65
C LEU A 113 12.08 -8.16 19.56
N GLN A 114 13.40 -8.10 19.75
CA GLN A 114 14.09 -7.08 20.54
C GLN A 114 14.56 -5.87 19.72
N ALA A 115 14.39 -5.91 18.39
CA ALA A 115 14.82 -4.85 17.51
C ALA A 115 13.85 -3.66 17.58
N ASP A 116 14.41 -2.45 17.53
CA ASP A 116 13.61 -1.26 17.26
C ASP A 116 13.09 -1.32 15.82
N TYR A 117 11.83 -0.94 15.60
CA TYR A 117 11.27 -0.83 14.27
C TYR A 117 10.61 0.53 14.05
N ALA A 118 10.61 0.97 12.80
CA ALA A 118 9.87 2.12 12.33
C ALA A 118 8.96 1.70 11.18
N VAL A 119 7.73 2.21 11.17
CA VAL A 119 6.80 1.99 10.08
C VAL A 119 6.86 3.18 9.14
N ASP A 120 7.39 2.95 7.95
CA ASP A 120 7.53 3.91 6.87
C ASP A 120 6.58 3.50 5.75
N GLY A 121 5.35 4.01 5.83
CA GLY A 121 4.33 3.69 4.85
C GLY A 121 3.86 2.24 4.89
N ASN A 122 4.24 1.44 3.88
CA ASN A 122 3.99 0.00 3.79
C ASN A 122 5.24 -0.84 4.11
N VAL A 123 6.34 -0.20 4.49
CA VAL A 123 7.61 -0.83 4.83
C VAL A 123 7.81 -0.77 6.33
N ILE A 124 8.10 -1.92 6.95
CA ILE A 124 8.59 -1.96 8.32
C ILE A 124 10.12 -1.99 8.25
N ARG A 125 10.76 -0.93 8.71
CA ARG A 125 12.22 -0.84 8.82
C ARG A 125 12.63 -1.34 10.19
N ILE A 126 13.53 -2.32 10.22
CA ILE A 126 14.01 -2.93 11.46
C ILE A 126 15.46 -2.50 11.68
N SER A 127 15.76 -1.99 12.86
CA SER A 127 17.11 -1.60 13.28
C SER A 127 17.75 -2.75 14.02
N ALA A 128 18.86 -3.26 13.49
CA ALA A 128 19.61 -4.34 14.12
C ALA A 128 20.18 -3.92 15.50
N PRO A 129 19.97 -4.72 16.55
CA PRO A 129 20.65 -4.50 17.82
C PRO A 129 22.11 -4.95 17.73
N GLY A 130 23.04 -3.98 17.70
CA GLY A 130 24.48 -4.22 17.68
C GLY A 130 25.00 -4.88 16.39
N ALA A 131 26.31 -5.17 16.36
CA ALA A 131 26.98 -5.70 15.17
C ALA A 131 26.49 -7.10 14.75
N PHE A 132 26.20 -7.98 15.74
CA PHE A 132 25.70 -9.33 15.48
C PHE A 132 24.31 -9.33 14.82
N GLY A 133 23.39 -8.46 15.28
CA GLY A 133 22.08 -8.32 14.64
C GLY A 133 22.19 -7.83 13.19
N ALA A 134 23.17 -6.97 12.90
CA ALA A 134 23.36 -6.45 11.55
C ALA A 134 23.87 -7.52 10.58
N GLU A 135 24.78 -8.38 11.05
CA GLU A 135 25.25 -9.54 10.29
C GLU A 135 24.14 -10.56 10.05
N LEU A 136 23.30 -10.81 11.05
CA LEU A 136 22.16 -11.72 10.95
C LEU A 136 21.13 -11.24 9.92
N PHE A 137 20.83 -9.93 9.90
CA PHE A 137 19.92 -9.34 8.91
C PHE A 137 20.51 -9.32 7.49
N ALA A 138 21.82 -9.13 7.36
CA ALA A 138 22.48 -9.20 6.06
C ALA A 138 22.37 -10.61 5.46
N GLN A 139 22.56 -11.66 6.27
CA GLN A 139 22.49 -13.05 5.81
C GLN A 139 21.07 -13.48 5.41
N SER A 140 20.05 -13.02 6.13
CA SER A 140 18.64 -13.33 5.80
C SER A 140 18.17 -12.60 4.53
N SER A 141 18.70 -11.41 4.23
CA SER A 141 18.38 -10.67 2.99
C SER A 141 18.89 -11.33 1.70
N THR A 142 19.92 -12.17 1.80
CA THR A 142 20.48 -12.94 0.67
C THR A 142 19.77 -14.26 0.39
N ALA A 143 18.86 -14.69 1.25
CA ALA A 143 18.16 -15.97 1.15
C ALA A 143 16.76 -15.87 0.49
N GLY A 144 16.36 -14.69 0.02
CA GLY A 144 15.06 -14.39 -0.58
C GLY A 144 15.08 -14.20 -2.09
#